data_AF-A0ABD3Q9M3-F1
#
_entry.id   AF-A0ABD3Q9M3-F1
#
_cell.length_a   1.000
_cell.length_b   1.000
_cell.length_c   1.000
_cell.angle_alpha   90.00
_cell.angle_beta   90.00
_cell.angle_gamma   90.00
#
_symmetry.space_group_name_H-M   'P 1'
#
loop_
_entity.id
_entity.type
_entity.pdbx_description
1 polymer ?
#
loop_
_entity_poly.entity_id
_entity_poly.type
_entity_poly.pdbx_seq_one_letter_code
_entity_poly.pdbx_strand_id
1 'polypeptide(L)'
;MGRGKLVFKGEVAKAKKKTHIKSSIQSKNPVAPAPPNHPPTGNSSDNKITEHAPDNPAASQTLPSPALSTGNGLISTSGTVVTGHGTTFKTDLRAGDAIIARTPRGEEMRVVTMVLSQISISISSAFTVDIKTPAAYQFIVKPRDIRKEKEERAQRALADQEAVERQAMGTYGNKGEIIYREKTEHGSYRIRRETANTEMNRSDLLNLRSKKKSDRYC
;
A
#
# COMPACT_ATOMS: atom_id res chain seq x y z
N MET A 1 33.40 32.77 -15.94
CA MET A 1 31.99 33.08 -15.64
C MET A 1 31.51 32.19 -14.50
N GLY A 2 31.45 32.71 -13.27
CA GLY A 2 31.02 31.95 -12.08
C GLY A 2 29.50 32.06 -11.88
N ARG A 3 28.82 30.93 -11.69
CA ARG A 3 27.37 30.88 -11.41
C ARG A 3 27.12 31.26 -9.94
N GLY A 4 26.62 32.47 -9.71
CA GLY A 4 26.19 32.93 -8.38
C GLY A 4 24.97 32.15 -7.91
N LYS A 5 25.01 31.61 -6.68
CA LYS A 5 23.86 30.99 -6.02
C LYS A 5 22.95 32.09 -5.47
N LEU A 6 21.68 32.07 -5.89
CA LEU A 6 20.61 32.85 -5.29
C LEU A 6 20.29 32.30 -3.89
N VAL A 7 20.29 33.17 -2.89
CA VAL A 7 19.89 32.87 -1.51
C VAL A 7 18.70 33.75 -1.17
N PHE A 8 17.59 33.14 -0.73
CA PHE A 8 16.38 33.87 -0.37
C PHE A 8 16.47 34.45 1.04
N LYS A 9 15.96 35.66 1.19
CA LYS A 9 15.98 36.44 2.44
C LYS A 9 15.01 35.78 3.44
N GLY A 10 15.55 34.97 4.35
CA GLY A 10 14.79 34.24 5.38
C GLY A 10 15.34 32.84 5.71
N GLU A 11 16.22 32.28 4.88
CA GLU A 11 16.83 30.98 5.17
C GLU A 11 18.04 31.14 6.10
N VAL A 12 17.83 30.91 7.39
CA VAL A 12 18.94 30.75 8.35
C VAL A 12 19.65 29.44 8.03
N ALA A 13 20.91 29.52 7.58
CA ALA A 13 21.71 28.36 7.24
C ALA A 13 21.83 27.41 8.45
N LYS A 14 21.13 26.28 8.41
CA LYS A 14 21.24 25.24 9.44
C LYS A 14 22.62 24.59 9.36
N ALA A 15 23.48 24.92 10.32
CA ALA A 15 24.78 24.28 10.49
C ALA A 15 24.59 22.76 10.70
N LYS A 16 25.18 21.95 9.82
CA LYS A 16 25.17 20.49 9.92
C LYS A 16 26.03 20.05 11.12
N LYS A 17 25.40 19.55 12.19
CA LYS A 17 26.10 18.81 13.26
C LYS A 17 26.65 17.51 12.67
N LYS A 18 27.98 17.34 12.71
CA LYS A 18 28.66 16.07 12.41
C LYS A 18 28.41 15.11 13.57
N THR A 19 27.59 14.09 13.34
CA THR A 19 27.45 12.94 14.25
C THR A 19 28.47 11.88 13.86
N HIS A 20 29.44 11.63 14.76
CA HIS A 20 30.35 10.48 14.67
C HIS A 20 29.55 9.20 14.96
N ILE A 21 29.27 8.42 13.93
CA ILE A 21 28.77 7.05 14.07
C ILE A 21 29.99 6.12 14.03
N LYS A 22 30.29 5.48 15.17
CA LYS A 22 31.23 4.35 15.24
C LYS A 22 30.46 3.09 14.82
N SER A 23 30.78 2.55 13.65
CA SER A 23 30.33 1.22 13.21
C SER A 23 31.37 0.18 13.62
N SER A 24 31.04 -0.69 14.60
CA SER A 24 31.77 -1.95 14.79
C SER A 24 31.12 -3.04 13.97
N ILE A 25 31.82 -3.41 12.90
CA ILE A 25 31.54 -4.58 12.06
C ILE A 25 32.06 -5.80 12.82
N GLN A 26 31.17 -6.75 13.15
CA GLN A 26 31.57 -8.14 13.36
C GLN A 26 30.63 -9.06 12.59
N SER A 27 31.18 -9.52 11.48
CA SER A 27 30.78 -10.60 10.60
C SER A 27 30.79 -11.96 11.31
N LYS A 28 29.68 -12.70 11.27
CA LYS A 28 29.67 -14.18 11.35
C LYS A 28 28.49 -14.75 10.54
N ASN A 29 28.78 -15.19 9.32
CA ASN A 29 28.17 -16.39 8.70
C ASN A 29 29.21 -17.51 8.87
N PRO A 30 28.85 -18.78 9.10
CA PRO A 30 28.28 -19.67 8.07
C PRO A 30 27.22 -20.65 8.69
N VAL A 31 26.50 -21.56 8.04
CA VAL A 31 26.80 -22.62 7.05
C VAL A 31 25.42 -23.12 6.54
N ALA A 32 25.29 -23.40 5.25
CA ALA A 32 24.15 -24.11 4.67
C ALA A 32 24.39 -25.63 4.69
N PRO A 33 23.41 -26.48 4.99
CA PRO A 33 23.50 -27.92 4.72
C PRO A 33 23.05 -28.24 3.28
N ALA A 34 23.94 -28.92 2.56
CA ALA A 34 23.73 -29.48 1.23
C ALA A 34 22.75 -30.69 1.25
N PRO A 35 22.05 -30.98 0.13
CA PRO A 35 21.29 -32.23 -0.03
C PRO A 35 22.20 -33.41 -0.44
N PRO A 36 21.87 -34.66 -0.04
CA PRO A 36 22.66 -35.84 -0.36
C PRO A 36 22.44 -36.34 -1.80
N ASN A 37 23.57 -36.62 -2.46
CA ASN A 37 23.69 -37.40 -3.69
C ASN A 37 23.38 -38.88 -3.43
N HIS A 38 22.58 -39.50 -4.31
CA HIS A 38 22.55 -40.96 -4.50
C HIS A 38 22.81 -41.32 -5.97
N PRO A 39 23.42 -42.49 -6.23
CA PRO A 39 24.20 -42.80 -7.44
C PRO A 39 23.38 -43.31 -8.64
N PRO A 40 23.95 -43.30 -9.86
CA PRO A 40 23.35 -43.93 -11.03
C PRO A 40 23.63 -45.44 -11.04
N THR A 41 22.60 -46.26 -11.20
CA THR A 41 22.73 -47.68 -11.54
C THR A 41 21.89 -47.94 -12.79
N GLY A 42 22.58 -48.37 -13.85
CA GLY A 42 21.94 -48.83 -15.08
C GLY A 42 21.48 -50.28 -14.99
N ASN A 43 20.45 -50.61 -15.78
CA ASN A 43 20.23 -51.85 -16.54
C ASN A 43 18.90 -51.66 -17.30
N SER A 44 18.89 -51.59 -18.63
CA SER A 44 18.89 -52.71 -19.60
C SER A 44 17.53 -53.39 -19.76
N SER A 45 17.09 -53.43 -21.02
CA SER A 45 16.20 -54.40 -21.70
C SER A 45 14.66 -54.34 -21.53
N ASP A 46 14.04 -54.01 -22.67
CA ASP A 46 12.98 -54.74 -23.38
C ASP A 46 11.49 -54.60 -23.05
N ASN A 47 10.78 -54.22 -24.12
CA ASN A 47 9.43 -54.59 -24.55
C ASN A 47 8.23 -54.21 -23.67
N LYS A 48 7.32 -53.42 -24.25
CA LYS A 48 6.21 -53.95 -25.07
C LYS A 48 5.20 -52.85 -25.37
N ILE A 49 4.98 -52.63 -26.66
CA ILE A 49 3.89 -51.83 -27.24
C ILE A 49 2.55 -52.33 -26.66
N THR A 50 1.79 -51.44 -26.02
CA THR A 50 0.35 -51.63 -25.85
C THR A 50 -0.33 -50.29 -26.07
N GLU A 51 -0.95 -50.18 -27.25
CA GLU A 51 -1.91 -49.13 -27.59
C GLU A 51 -3.10 -49.23 -26.65
N HIS A 52 -3.32 -48.21 -25.83
CA HIS A 52 -4.63 -47.92 -25.26
C HIS A 52 -4.90 -46.43 -25.33
N ALA A 53 -6.06 -46.12 -25.90
CA ALA A 53 -6.58 -44.80 -26.20
C ALA A 53 -6.64 -43.88 -24.96
N PRO A 54 -6.53 -42.55 -25.15
CA PRO A 54 -6.54 -41.60 -24.06
C PRO A 54 -7.97 -41.13 -23.77
N ASP A 55 -8.67 -41.78 -22.83
CA ASP A 55 -9.84 -41.18 -22.19
C ASP A 55 -9.47 -40.72 -20.78
N ASN A 56 -8.67 -39.66 -20.73
CA ASN A 56 -8.57 -38.84 -19.55
C ASN A 56 -9.27 -37.52 -19.89
N PRO A 57 -10.50 -37.26 -19.39
CA PRO A 57 -11.09 -35.92 -19.47
C PRO A 57 -10.33 -35.03 -18.49
N ALA A 58 -9.09 -34.71 -18.84
CA ALA A 58 -8.38 -33.58 -18.27
C ALA A 58 -9.21 -32.36 -18.65
N ALA A 59 -10.10 -32.00 -17.73
CA ALA A 59 -10.86 -30.77 -17.74
C ALA A 59 -9.86 -29.64 -17.95
N SER A 60 -9.71 -29.27 -19.21
CA SER A 60 -8.94 -28.13 -19.65
C SER A 60 -9.70 -26.96 -19.04
N GLN A 61 -9.22 -26.47 -17.90
CA GLN A 61 -9.73 -25.25 -17.29
C GLN A 61 -9.46 -24.15 -18.30
N THR A 62 -10.42 -23.92 -19.19
CA THR A 62 -10.43 -22.80 -20.12
C THR A 62 -10.46 -21.55 -19.25
N LEU A 63 -9.29 -20.93 -19.09
CA LEU A 63 -9.16 -19.67 -18.40
C LEU A 63 -10.17 -18.68 -19.02
N PRO A 64 -10.97 -17.97 -18.21
CA PRO A 64 -11.97 -17.05 -18.73
C PRO A 64 -11.26 -16.00 -19.59
N SER A 65 -11.68 -15.90 -20.85
CA SER A 65 -11.16 -14.88 -21.75
C SER A 65 -11.50 -13.49 -21.22
N PRO A 66 -10.62 -12.49 -21.40
CA PRO A 66 -10.87 -11.14 -20.93
C PRO A 66 -12.13 -10.56 -21.59
N ALA A 67 -13.13 -10.22 -20.76
CA ALA A 67 -14.38 -9.62 -21.23
C ALA A 67 -14.17 -8.15 -21.58
N LEU A 68 -14.45 -7.79 -22.82
CA LEU A 68 -14.41 -6.41 -23.31
C LEU A 68 -15.70 -5.69 -22.92
N SER A 69 -15.58 -4.55 -22.21
CA SER A 69 -16.71 -3.76 -21.73
C SER A 69 -16.67 -2.36 -22.32
N THR A 70 -17.83 -1.81 -22.68
CA THR A 70 -17.93 -0.43 -23.17
C THR A 70 -17.94 0.55 -21.99
N GLY A 71 -17.13 1.60 -22.09
CA GLY A 71 -17.05 2.66 -21.10
C GLY A 71 -18.24 3.61 -21.15
N ASN A 72 -18.67 4.08 -19.98
CA ASN A 72 -19.67 5.15 -19.89
C ASN A 72 -19.01 6.50 -20.17
N GLY A 73 -19.66 7.33 -20.98
CA GLY A 73 -19.19 8.67 -21.33
C GLY A 73 -18.16 8.69 -22.45
N LEU A 74 -17.47 9.83 -22.58
CA LEU A 74 -16.45 10.06 -23.61
C LEU A 74 -15.11 10.41 -22.95
N ILE A 75 -14.01 10.24 -23.68
CA ILE A 75 -12.68 10.57 -23.19
C ILE A 75 -11.92 11.47 -24.14
N SER A 76 -11.05 12.27 -23.56
CA SER A 76 -10.03 13.06 -24.23
C SER A 76 -8.69 12.79 -23.54
N THR A 77 -7.57 12.92 -24.24
CA THR A 77 -6.26 12.54 -23.71
C THR A 77 -5.25 13.65 -23.93
N SER A 78 -4.33 13.78 -22.98
CA SER A 78 -3.14 14.61 -23.11
C SER A 78 -1.96 13.91 -22.46
N GLY A 79 -1.06 13.38 -23.29
CA GLY A 79 0.06 12.56 -22.82
C GLY A 79 -0.44 11.31 -22.08
N THR A 80 -0.02 11.14 -20.82
CA THR A 80 -0.38 9.99 -19.98
C THR A 80 -1.63 10.22 -19.14
N VAL A 81 -2.33 11.33 -19.34
CA VAL A 81 -3.55 11.68 -18.60
C VAL A 81 -4.75 11.55 -19.52
N VAL A 82 -5.76 10.83 -19.04
CA VAL A 82 -7.05 10.69 -19.71
C VAL A 82 -8.09 11.45 -18.89
N THR A 83 -8.78 12.36 -19.56
CA THR A 83 -9.86 13.17 -19.02
C THR A 83 -11.18 12.67 -19.59
N GLY A 84 -12.09 12.29 -18.70
CA GLY A 84 -13.42 11.79 -19.01
C GLY A 84 -14.49 12.88 -18.97
N HIS A 85 -15.50 12.71 -19.81
CA HIS A 85 -16.68 13.55 -19.94
C HIS A 85 -17.92 12.68 -19.71
N GLY A 86 -18.60 12.85 -18.57
CA GLY A 86 -19.71 11.97 -18.17
C GLY A 86 -19.28 10.55 -17.80
N THR A 87 -18.02 10.37 -17.40
CA THR A 87 -17.45 9.07 -17.02
C THR A 87 -17.59 8.80 -15.53
N THR A 88 -17.50 7.53 -15.15
CA THR A 88 -17.52 7.05 -13.76
C THR A 88 -16.29 6.20 -13.46
N PHE A 89 -15.09 6.76 -13.68
CA PHE A 89 -13.86 5.97 -13.63
C PHE A 89 -13.56 5.31 -12.28
N LYS A 90 -13.99 5.88 -11.13
CA LYS A 90 -13.74 5.24 -9.82
C LYS A 90 -14.60 3.99 -9.60
N THR A 91 -15.74 3.87 -10.27
CA THR A 91 -16.59 2.68 -10.19
C THR A 91 -16.14 1.62 -11.18
N ASP A 92 -15.81 2.06 -12.40
CA ASP A 92 -15.67 1.14 -13.54
C ASP A 92 -14.22 0.63 -13.71
N LEU A 93 -13.23 1.42 -13.30
CA LEU A 93 -11.81 1.13 -13.50
C LEU A 93 -11.03 1.12 -12.18
N ARG A 94 -9.95 0.34 -12.14
CA ARG A 94 -8.86 0.52 -11.17
C ARG A 94 -7.50 0.35 -11.81
N ALA A 95 -6.46 0.59 -11.00
CA ALA A 95 -5.08 0.36 -11.39
C ALA A 95 -4.84 -1.09 -11.87
N GLY A 96 -4.24 -1.22 -13.04
CA GLY A 96 -3.95 -2.48 -13.73
C GLY A 96 -5.02 -2.94 -14.72
N ASP A 97 -6.15 -2.24 -14.84
CA ASP A 97 -7.10 -2.49 -15.94
C ASP A 97 -6.57 -1.92 -17.25
N ALA A 98 -7.08 -2.40 -18.39
CA ALA A 98 -6.73 -1.86 -19.70
C ALA A 98 -7.85 -0.98 -20.24
N ILE A 99 -7.49 0.17 -20.81
CA ILE A 99 -8.38 1.05 -21.55
C ILE A 99 -8.03 1.00 -23.03
N ILE A 100 -9.05 0.92 -23.87
CA ILE A 100 -8.95 0.87 -25.33
C ILE A 100 -9.65 2.10 -25.88
N ALA A 101 -8.93 2.89 -26.67
CA ALA A 101 -9.44 4.10 -27.27
C ALA A 101 -9.11 4.12 -28.76
N ARG A 102 -10.03 4.69 -29.56
CA ARG A 102 -9.84 4.85 -30.99
C ARG A 102 -9.14 6.17 -31.27
N THR A 103 -7.91 6.09 -31.79
CA THR A 103 -7.14 7.24 -32.26
C THR A 103 -7.28 7.35 -33.79
N PRO A 104 -6.88 8.48 -34.40
CA PRO A 104 -6.84 8.60 -35.86
C PRO A 104 -5.92 7.58 -36.55
N ARG A 105 -5.01 6.95 -35.80
CA ARG A 105 -4.07 5.93 -36.31
C ARG A 105 -4.53 4.49 -36.08
N GLY A 106 -5.60 4.28 -35.32
CA GLY A 106 -6.13 2.95 -35.02
C GLY A 106 -6.61 2.82 -33.59
N GLU A 107 -6.97 1.61 -33.19
CA GLU A 107 -7.31 1.31 -31.80
C GLU A 107 -6.04 1.03 -31.00
N GLU A 108 -5.92 1.70 -29.86
CA GLU A 108 -4.77 1.57 -28.98
C GLU A 108 -5.24 1.14 -27.59
N MET A 109 -4.51 0.18 -27.02
CA MET A 109 -4.73 -0.31 -25.66
C MET A 109 -3.62 0.19 -24.73
N ARG A 110 -4.01 0.71 -23.57
CA ARG A 110 -3.11 1.21 -22.53
C ARG A 110 -3.54 0.70 -21.16
N VAL A 111 -2.58 0.51 -20.26
CA VAL A 111 -2.89 0.05 -18.89
C VAL A 111 -3.10 1.27 -18.00
N VAL A 112 -4.15 1.24 -17.19
CA VAL A 112 -4.44 2.25 -16.17
C VAL A 112 -3.46 2.09 -15.02
N THR A 113 -2.66 3.11 -14.74
CA THR A 113 -1.71 3.10 -13.61
C THR A 113 -2.39 3.56 -12.32
N MET A 114 -3.28 4.56 -12.42
CA MET A 114 -3.96 5.16 -11.28
C MET A 114 -5.28 5.79 -11.68
N VAL A 115 -6.28 5.71 -10.80
CA VAL A 115 -7.56 6.39 -10.93
C VAL A 115 -7.61 7.56 -9.94
N LEU A 116 -7.57 8.79 -10.44
CA LEU A 116 -7.49 10.01 -9.64
C LEU A 116 -8.89 10.48 -9.19
N SER A 117 -9.83 10.52 -10.13
CA SER A 117 -11.20 11.00 -9.90
C SER A 117 -12.19 10.25 -10.80
N GLN A 118 -13.47 10.61 -10.72
CA GLN A 118 -14.49 10.03 -11.62
C GLN A 118 -14.23 10.36 -13.10
N ILE A 119 -13.45 11.42 -13.36
CA ILE A 119 -13.20 11.98 -14.69
C ILE A 119 -11.71 12.04 -15.04
N SER A 120 -10.82 11.49 -14.20
CA SER A 120 -9.39 11.54 -14.47
C SER A 120 -8.69 10.26 -14.07
N ILE A 121 -7.94 9.70 -15.02
CA ILE A 121 -7.07 8.53 -14.82
C ILE A 121 -5.69 8.80 -15.44
N SER A 122 -4.70 8.08 -14.96
CA SER A 122 -3.36 8.02 -15.55
C SER A 122 -3.16 6.66 -16.20
N ILE A 123 -2.50 6.67 -17.36
CA ILE A 123 -2.18 5.48 -18.17
C ILE A 123 -0.67 5.26 -18.24
N SER A 124 -0.26 4.03 -18.55
CA SER A 124 1.14 3.59 -18.56
C SER A 124 2.01 4.33 -19.58
N SER A 125 1.43 4.68 -20.72
CA SER A 125 2.09 5.40 -21.80
C SER A 125 1.06 6.21 -22.57
N ALA A 126 1.49 7.32 -23.18
CA ALA A 126 0.63 8.14 -24.01
C ALA A 126 0.12 7.35 -25.23
N PHE A 127 -1.03 7.75 -25.75
CA PHE A 127 -1.47 7.32 -27.08
C PHE A 127 -0.55 7.89 -28.16
N THR A 128 -0.52 7.27 -29.34
CA THR A 128 0.30 7.77 -30.45
C THR A 128 -0.09 9.20 -30.85
N VAL A 129 -1.39 9.50 -30.76
CA VAL A 129 -1.95 10.84 -30.99
C VAL A 129 -2.96 11.13 -29.89
N ASP A 130 -2.85 12.31 -29.30
CA ASP A 130 -3.81 12.79 -28.30
C ASP A 130 -5.22 12.93 -28.89
N ILE A 131 -6.20 12.37 -28.18
CA ILE A 131 -7.61 12.43 -28.52
C ILE A 131 -8.16 13.79 -28.06
N LYS A 132 -8.17 14.76 -28.97
CA LYS A 132 -8.65 16.13 -28.69
C LYS A 132 -10.17 16.23 -28.65
N THR A 133 -10.85 15.47 -29.52
CA THR A 133 -12.31 15.42 -29.57
C THR A 133 -12.80 14.28 -28.68
N PRO A 134 -13.74 14.52 -27.75
CA PRO A 134 -14.27 13.47 -26.88
C PRO A 134 -14.73 12.24 -27.68
N ALA A 135 -14.18 11.07 -27.38
CA ALA A 135 -14.43 9.83 -28.09
C ALA A 135 -14.88 8.72 -27.14
N ALA A 136 -15.66 7.76 -27.64
CA ALA A 136 -16.04 6.57 -26.88
C ALA A 136 -14.80 5.69 -26.62
N TYR A 137 -14.86 4.92 -25.53
CA TYR A 137 -13.79 4.03 -25.12
C TYR A 137 -14.35 2.69 -24.64
N GLN A 138 -13.46 1.72 -24.55
CA GLN A 138 -13.73 0.40 -24.02
C GLN A 138 -12.68 0.08 -22.97
N PHE A 139 -12.95 -0.92 -22.14
CA PHE A 139 -12.01 -1.34 -21.12
C PHE A 139 -12.10 -2.85 -20.87
N ILE A 140 -10.99 -3.38 -20.36
CA ILE A 140 -10.85 -4.77 -19.96
C ILE A 140 -10.46 -4.77 -18.49
N VAL A 141 -11.32 -5.36 -17.66
CA VAL A 141 -11.07 -5.51 -16.24
C VAL A 141 -10.15 -6.70 -16.03
N LYS A 142 -9.05 -6.50 -15.30
CA LYS A 142 -8.21 -7.63 -14.90
C LYS A 142 -9.02 -8.58 -14.01
N PRO A 143 -8.93 -9.91 -14.17
CA PRO A 143 -9.58 -10.84 -13.25
C PRO A 143 -9.04 -10.60 -11.83
N ARG A 144 -9.96 -10.44 -10.85
CA ARG A 144 -9.62 -10.13 -9.46
C ARG A 144 -10.30 -11.09 -8.51
N ASP A 145 -9.55 -11.49 -7.49
CA ASP A 145 -10.09 -12.15 -6.31
C ASP A 145 -10.67 -11.11 -5.34
N ILE A 146 -11.96 -10.82 -5.52
CA ILE A 146 -12.71 -9.82 -4.72
C ILE A 146 -12.62 -10.12 -3.21
N ARG A 147 -12.55 -11.40 -2.83
CA ARG A 147 -12.46 -11.85 -1.43
C ARG A 147 -11.15 -11.39 -0.78
N LYS A 148 -10.02 -11.67 -1.44
CA LYS A 148 -8.69 -11.34 -0.94
C LYS A 148 -8.51 -9.83 -0.81
N GLU A 149 -8.95 -9.05 -1.81
CA GLU A 149 -8.84 -7.59 -1.76
C GLU A 149 -9.67 -6.96 -0.62
N LYS A 150 -10.85 -7.53 -0.32
CA LYS A 150 -11.69 -7.06 0.80
C LYS A 150 -11.05 -7.34 2.16
N GLU A 151 -10.45 -8.52 2.32
CA GLU A 151 -9.73 -8.90 3.54
C GLU A 151 -8.51 -8.02 3.79
N GLU A 152 -7.69 -7.79 2.77
CA GLU A 152 -6.52 -6.90 2.86
C GLU A 152 -6.91 -5.46 3.22
N ARG A 153 -7.99 -4.94 2.64
CA ARG A 153 -8.52 -3.60 2.98
C ARG A 153 -9.01 -3.54 4.43
N ALA A 154 -9.71 -4.56 4.91
CA ALA A 154 -10.20 -4.61 6.29
C ALA A 154 -9.03 -4.69 7.29
N GLN A 155 -8.02 -5.52 7.01
CA GLN A 155 -6.82 -5.64 7.85
C GLN A 155 -6.05 -4.33 7.92
N ARG A 156 -5.88 -3.64 6.79
CA ARG A 156 -5.21 -2.33 6.77
C ARG A 156 -5.98 -1.27 7.56
N ALA A 157 -7.30 -1.24 7.45
CA ALA A 157 -8.12 -0.32 8.23
C ALA A 157 -8.01 -0.57 9.74
N LEU A 158 -7.96 -1.84 10.16
CA LEU A 158 -7.76 -2.21 11.56
C LEU A 158 -6.37 -1.82 12.05
N ALA A 159 -5.33 -2.10 11.26
CA ALA A 159 -3.95 -1.71 11.58
C ALA A 159 -3.77 -0.18 11.69
N ASP A 160 -4.41 0.58 10.80
CA ASP A 160 -4.40 2.04 10.84
C ASP A 160 -5.12 2.57 12.10
N GLN A 161 -6.24 1.95 12.49
CA GLN A 161 -6.92 2.27 13.75
C GLN A 161 -6.05 1.96 14.97
N GLU A 162 -5.44 0.78 15.05
CA GLU A 162 -4.55 0.41 16.15
C GLU A 162 -3.31 1.31 16.21
N ALA A 163 -2.76 1.72 15.07
CA ALA A 163 -1.63 2.65 15.01
C ALA A 163 -2.02 4.04 15.54
N VAL A 164 -3.20 4.55 15.18
CA VAL A 164 -3.74 5.81 15.72
C VAL A 164 -3.98 5.70 17.22
N GLU A 165 -4.53 4.58 17.70
CA GLU A 165 -4.73 4.34 19.13
C GLU A 165 -3.40 4.28 19.90
N ARG A 166 -2.42 3.55 19.38
CA ARG A 166 -1.08 3.44 19.96
C ARG A 166 -0.36 4.79 20.00
N GLN A 167 -0.47 5.59 18.94
CA GLN A 167 0.11 6.93 18.88
C GLN A 167 -0.60 7.90 19.85
N ALA A 168 -1.93 7.83 19.93
CA ALA A 168 -2.74 8.65 20.84
C ALA A 168 -2.53 8.28 22.32
N MET A 169 -2.19 7.03 22.61
CA MET A 169 -1.86 6.52 23.95
C MET A 169 -0.51 7.01 24.48
N GLY A 170 0.28 7.80 23.73
CA GLY A 170 1.68 8.17 23.99
C GLY A 170 2.07 8.83 25.34
N THR A 171 1.18 8.85 26.34
CA THR A 171 1.49 9.21 27.74
C THR A 171 1.05 8.19 28.78
N TYR A 172 0.29 7.15 28.39
CA TYR A 172 -0.02 6.02 29.24
C TYR A 172 0.99 4.94 28.86
N GLY A 173 1.87 4.56 29.77
CA GLY A 173 2.79 3.45 29.51
C GLY A 173 1.97 2.24 29.08
N ASN A 174 2.48 1.45 28.13
CA ASN A 174 1.85 0.22 27.59
C ASN A 174 1.44 -0.84 28.65
N LYS A 175 1.48 -0.51 29.94
CA LYS A 175 1.20 -1.35 31.12
C LYS A 175 0.00 -0.85 31.95
N GLY A 176 -0.83 0.05 31.42
CA GLY A 176 -1.96 0.60 32.18
C GLY A 176 -1.50 1.44 33.37
N GLU A 177 -0.38 2.17 33.27
CA GLU A 177 0.10 3.04 34.34
C GLU A 177 -0.31 4.51 34.05
N ILE A 178 -0.98 5.16 35.00
CA ILE A 178 -1.27 6.59 35.00
C ILE A 178 -0.13 7.31 35.73
N ILE A 179 0.53 8.23 35.03
CA ILE A 179 1.58 9.06 35.60
C ILE A 179 1.04 10.47 35.82
N TYR A 180 1.00 10.94 37.07
CA TYR A 180 0.53 12.29 37.42
C TYR A 180 1.48 13.01 38.40
N ARG A 181 1.36 14.34 38.47
CA ARG A 181 2.15 15.19 39.38
C ARG A 181 1.29 15.57 40.57
N GLU A 182 1.78 15.29 41.77
CA GLU A 182 1.14 15.63 43.04
C GLU A 182 1.98 16.69 43.75
N LYS A 183 1.34 17.72 44.32
CA LYS A 183 2.03 18.71 45.16
C LYS A 183 2.38 18.07 46.51
N THR A 184 3.61 18.25 46.96
CA THR A 184 4.03 17.89 48.31
C THR A 184 3.74 19.03 49.28
N GLU A 185 3.73 18.74 50.58
CA GLU A 185 3.44 19.71 51.66
C GLU A 185 4.37 20.93 51.63
N HIS A 186 5.59 20.76 51.12
CA HIS A 186 6.58 21.84 50.95
C HIS A 186 6.50 22.58 49.61
N GLY A 187 5.43 22.39 48.82
CA GLY A 187 5.19 23.09 47.56
C GLY A 187 5.95 22.56 46.34
N SER A 188 6.71 21.47 46.49
CA SER A 188 7.37 20.78 45.37
C SER A 188 6.41 19.82 44.66
N TYR A 189 6.77 19.31 43.48
CA TYR A 189 5.99 18.32 42.74
C TYR A 189 6.69 16.97 42.74
N ARG A 190 5.97 15.90 43.09
CA ARG A 190 6.41 14.51 42.91
C ARG A 190 5.63 13.83 41.79
N ILE A 191 6.30 12.99 41.02
CA ILE A 191 5.66 12.15 40.01
C ILE A 191 5.17 10.88 40.69
N ARG A 192 3.84 10.65 40.72
CA ARG A 192 3.25 9.39 41.14
C ARG A 192 2.89 8.56 39.91
N ARG A 193 3.13 7.24 40.01
CA ARG A 193 2.68 6.24 39.05
C ARG A 193 1.66 5.37 39.74
N GLU A 194 0.47 5.27 39.17
CA GLU A 194 -0.63 4.46 39.68
C GLU A 194 -1.01 3.45 38.59
N THR A 195 -1.13 2.18 38.93
CA THR A 195 -1.61 1.15 38.02
C THR A 195 -3.12 1.30 37.84
N ALA A 196 -3.55 1.72 36.66
CA ALA A 196 -4.94 1.62 36.24
C ALA A 196 -5.32 0.17 35.99
N ASN A 197 -6.54 -0.19 36.38
CA ASN A 197 -7.10 -1.49 36.06
C ASN A 197 -7.22 -1.67 34.54
N THR A 198 -6.96 -2.88 34.06
CA THR A 198 -6.94 -3.27 32.64
C THR A 198 -8.30 -3.05 31.93
N GLU A 199 -9.39 -2.89 32.69
CA GLU A 199 -10.75 -2.71 32.18
C GLU A 199 -11.15 -1.23 31.97
N MET A 200 -10.29 -0.26 32.32
CA MET A 200 -10.66 1.15 32.21
C MET A 200 -10.62 1.63 30.77
N ASN A 201 -11.76 2.15 30.29
CA ASN A 201 -11.84 2.73 28.96
C ASN A 201 -11.11 4.08 28.92
N ARG A 202 -10.76 4.55 27.72
CA ARG A 202 -10.05 5.82 27.47
C ARG A 202 -10.69 7.02 28.18
N SER A 203 -12.02 7.09 28.19
CA SER A 203 -12.79 8.13 28.88
C SER A 203 -12.48 8.17 30.38
N ASP A 204 -12.30 7.00 30.98
CA ASP A 204 -12.17 6.84 32.42
C ASP A 204 -10.76 7.20 32.88
N LEU A 205 -9.74 6.88 32.07
CA LEU A 205 -8.36 7.32 32.28
C LEU A 205 -8.23 8.86 32.19
N LEU A 206 -8.92 9.48 31.24
CA LEU A 206 -8.97 10.94 31.10
C LEU A 206 -9.67 11.60 32.30
N ASN A 207 -10.79 11.04 32.75
CA ASN A 207 -11.55 11.52 33.91
C ASN A 207 -10.78 11.37 35.23
N LEU A 208 -10.00 10.30 35.40
CA LEU A 208 -9.11 10.13 36.56
C LEU A 208 -8.03 11.21 36.57
N ARG A 209 -7.43 11.50 35.41
CA ARG A 209 -6.39 12.52 35.30
C ARG A 209 -6.92 13.93 35.58
N SER A 210 -8.08 14.31 35.04
CA SER A 210 -8.66 15.64 35.30
C SER A 210 -8.97 15.85 36.78
N LYS A 211 -9.34 14.78 37.50
CA LYS A 211 -9.56 14.82 38.95
C LYS A 211 -8.26 14.91 39.76
N LYS A 212 -7.17 14.27 39.30
CA LYS A 212 -5.90 14.17 40.04
C LYS A 212 -4.91 15.29 39.75
N LYS A 213 -4.96 15.88 38.56
CA LYS A 213 -4.12 17.00 38.17
C LYS A 213 -4.95 18.26 38.33
N SER A 214 -4.54 19.21 39.16
CA SER A 214 -5.06 20.58 39.03
C SER A 214 -4.45 21.12 37.73
N ASP A 215 -5.07 20.85 36.60
CA ASP A 215 -4.60 21.40 35.34
C ASP A 215 -4.84 22.90 35.37
N ARG A 216 -3.80 23.69 35.04
CA ARG A 216 -3.92 25.15 34.99
C ARG A 216 -4.56 25.60 33.67
N TYR A 217 -4.71 24.70 32.71
CA TYR A 217 -5.17 24.97 31.35
C TYR A 217 -6.07 23.86 30.76
N CYS A 218 -6.72 23.06 31.61
CA CYS A 218 -7.99 22.41 31.23
C CYS A 218 -9.13 23.18 31.87
#